data_AF-A0A341EL81-F1
#
_entry.id   AF-A0A341EL81-F1
#
_cell.length_a   1.000
_cell.length_b   1.000
_cell.length_c   1.000
_cell.angle_alpha   90.00
_cell.angle_beta   90.00
_cell.angle_gamma   90.00
#
_symmetry.space_group_name_H-M   'P 1'
#
loop_
_entity.id
_entity.type
_entity.pdbx_description
1 polymer ?
#
loop_
_entity_poly.entity_id
_entity_poly.type
_entity_poly.pdbx_seq_one_letter_code
_entity_poly.pdbx_strand_id
1 'polypeptide(L)' 'MEPNQFEEKAHELEEAMTERSGEIARSRASEAEHQKLLVLQRKSETLLRETQHLKDDKEKHDFIRQASELLLELRQRPLA' A
#
# COMPACT_ATOMS: atom_id res chain seq x y z
N MET A 1 -15.07 -14.61 6.80
CA MET A 1 -13.73 -14.02 6.67
C MET A 1 -13.06 -14.18 8.03
N GLU A 2 -11.80 -14.63 8.09
CA GLU A 2 -11.09 -14.68 9.37
C GLU A 2 -10.92 -13.24 9.88
N PRO A 3 -11.28 -12.92 11.14
CA PRO A 3 -11.23 -11.55 11.68
C PRO A 3 -9.85 -10.87 11.49
N ASN A 4 -8.78 -11.65 11.46
CA ASN A 4 -7.41 -11.16 11.38
C ASN A 4 -6.92 -10.80 9.97
N GLN A 5 -7.49 -11.35 8.90
CA GLN A 5 -6.92 -11.18 7.55
C GLN A 5 -6.96 -9.72 7.07
N PHE A 6 -8.00 -8.99 7.47
CA PHE A 6 -8.15 -7.58 7.16
C PHE A 6 -7.09 -6.74 7.87
N GLU A 7 -6.93 -6.95 9.17
CA GLU A 7 -5.96 -6.22 10.01
C GLU A 7 -4.52 -6.55 9.61
N GLU A 8 -4.21 -7.83 9.38
CA GLU A 8 -2.91 -8.27 8.86
C GLU A 8 -2.58 -7.60 7.53
N LYS A 9 -3.54 -7.55 6.60
CA LYS A 9 -3.30 -6.94 5.28
C LYS A 9 -3.12 -5.42 5.36
N ALA A 10 -3.86 -4.76 6.23
CA ALA A 10 -3.69 -3.33 6.48
C ALA A 10 -2.30 -3.03 7.07
N HIS A 11 -1.87 -3.84 8.03
CA HIS A 11 -0.56 -3.71 8.64
C HIS A 11 0.58 -3.97 7.64
N GLU A 12 0.50 -5.04 6.84
CA GLU A 12 1.48 -5.29 5.77
C GLU A 12 1.59 -4.12 4.79
N LEU A 13 0.45 -3.50 4.44
CA LEU A 13 0.42 -2.35 3.53
C LEU A 13 1.08 -1.12 4.16
N GLU A 14 0.88 -0.87 5.45
CA GLU A 14 1.55 0.21 6.20
C GLU A 14 3.07 0.01 6.27
N GLU A 15 3.52 -1.21 6.56
CA GLU A 15 4.95 -1.53 6.63
C GLU A 15 5.62 -1.31 5.27
N ALA A 16 5.07 -1.89 4.21
CA ALA A 16 5.61 -1.76 2.86
C ALA A 16 5.67 -0.29 2.41
N MET A 17 4.68 0.51 2.82
CA MET A 17 4.65 1.95 2.57
C MET A 17 5.76 2.72 3.29
N THR A 18 5.97 2.37 4.56
CA THR A 18 6.99 3.01 5.39
C THR A 18 8.40 2.68 4.90
N GLU A 19 8.66 1.40 4.61
CA GLU A 19 9.93 0.95 4.03
C GLU A 19 10.24 1.69 2.73
N ARG A 20 9.24 1.75 1.83
CA ARG A 20 9.42 2.37 0.53
C ARG A 20 9.57 3.88 0.59
N SER A 21 8.89 4.54 1.51
CA SER A 21 9.11 5.98 1.77
C SER A 21 10.55 6.24 2.20
N GLY A 22 11.11 5.35 3.04
CA GLY A 22 12.52 5.39 3.42
C GLY A 22 13.47 5.16 2.25
N GLU A 23 13.14 4.22 1.34
CA GLU A 23 13.92 3.98 0.12
C GLU A 23 13.88 5.18 -0.84
N ILE A 24 12.72 5.81 -1.04
CA ILE A 24 12.57 7.02 -1.87
C ILE A 24 13.44 8.14 -1.32
N ALA A 25 13.42 8.37 -0.01
CA ALA A 25 14.22 9.40 0.63
C ALA A 25 15.73 9.16 0.49
N ARG A 26 16.15 7.89 0.33
CA ARG A 26 17.56 7.48 0.17
C ARG A 26 18.00 7.38 -1.29
N SER A 27 17.08 7.17 -2.23
CA SER A 27 17.37 6.97 -3.65
C SER A 27 17.47 8.29 -4.42
N ARG A 28 18.38 8.35 -5.40
CA ARG A 28 18.40 9.41 -6.44
C ARG A 28 17.54 8.98 -7.63
N ALA A 29 16.28 8.67 -7.38
CA ALA A 29 15.33 8.29 -8.42
C ALA A 29 15.16 9.42 -9.44
N SER A 30 14.97 9.09 -10.72
CA SER A 30 14.59 10.07 -11.74
C SER A 30 13.26 10.74 -11.38
N GLU A 31 13.03 11.98 -11.81
CA GLU A 31 11.73 12.68 -11.64
C GLU A 31 10.55 11.80 -12.08
N ALA A 32 10.68 11.08 -13.20
CA ALA A 32 9.63 10.19 -13.70
C ALA A 32 9.37 8.98 -12.78
N GLU A 33 10.40 8.51 -12.10
CA GLU A 33 10.31 7.41 -11.13
C GLU A 33 9.74 7.93 -9.81
N HIS A 34 10.19 9.09 -9.35
CA HIS A 34 9.64 9.79 -8.20
C HIS A 34 8.14 10.05 -8.35
N GLN A 35 7.67 10.54 -9.50
CA GLN A 35 6.25 10.75 -9.77
C GLN A 35 5.44 9.44 -9.69
N LYS A 36 5.96 8.34 -10.24
CA LYS A 36 5.29 7.02 -10.16
C LYS A 36 5.21 6.51 -8.72
N LEU A 37 6.25 6.73 -7.93
CA LEU A 37 6.29 6.38 -6.51
C LEU A 37 5.28 7.21 -5.72
N LEU A 38 5.20 8.51 -5.98
CA LEU A 38 4.26 9.41 -5.33
C LEU A 38 2.80 9.00 -5.61
N VAL A 39 2.50 8.54 -6.82
CA VAL A 39 1.18 7.99 -7.17
C VAL A 39 0.87 6.73 -6.35
N LEU A 40 1.82 5.81 -6.23
CA LEU A 40 1.64 4.60 -5.42
C LEU A 40 1.44 4.94 -3.95
N GLN A 41 2.22 5.88 -3.42
CA GLN A 41 2.08 6.36 -2.05
C GLN A 41 0.66 6.90 -1.78
N ARG A 42 0.17 7.78 -2.66
CA ARG A 42 -1.19 8.34 -2.52
C ARG A 42 -2.28 7.27 -2.58
N LYS A 43 -2.13 6.27 -3.45
CA LYS A 43 -3.07 5.14 -3.54
C LYS A 43 -3.10 4.35 -2.23
N SER A 44 -1.95 4.02 -1.66
CA SER A 44 -1.89 3.31 -0.39
C SER A 44 -2.48 4.11 0.76
N GLU A 45 -2.15 5.41 0.84
CA GLU A 45 -2.69 6.30 1.88
C GLU A 45 -4.22 6.43 1.79
N THR A 46 -4.76 6.50 0.58
CA THR A 46 -6.21 6.54 0.34
C THR A 46 -6.85 5.24 0.81
N LEU A 47 -6.29 4.10 0.39
CA LEU A 47 -6.82 2.79 0.74
C LEU A 47 -6.75 2.51 2.24
N LEU A 48 -5.67 2.94 2.92
CA LEU A 48 -5.53 2.85 4.37
C LEU A 48 -6.50 3.78 5.11
N ARG A 49 -6.77 4.99 4.62
CA ARG A 49 -7.80 5.85 5.23
C ARG A 49 -9.18 5.22 5.15
N GLU A 50 -9.48 4.55 4.04
CA GLU A 50 -10.76 3.88 3.86
C GLU A 50 -10.97 2.76 4.88
N THR A 51 -9.90 2.08 5.33
CA THR A 51 -10.01 1.00 6.35
C THR A 51 -10.73 1.42 7.63
N GLN A 52 -10.57 2.68 8.06
CA GLN A 52 -11.19 3.21 9.28
C GLN A 52 -12.72 3.32 9.16
N HIS A 53 -13.23 3.28 7.93
CA HIS A 53 -14.65 3.42 7.62
C HIS A 53 -15.32 2.11 7.15
N LEU A 54 -14.56 1.05 6.90
CA LEU A 54 -15.10 -0.23 6.41
C LEU A 54 -15.79 -0.99 7.55
N LYS A 55 -17.10 -1.19 7.39
CA LYS A 55 -17.91 -1.93 8.36
C LYS A 55 -18.41 -3.25 7.81
N ASP A 56 -18.57 -3.33 6.49
CA ASP A 56 -19.12 -4.51 5.84
C ASP A 56 -18.01 -5.48 5.41
N ASP A 57 -18.26 -6.78 5.59
CA ASP A 57 -17.32 -7.83 5.19
C ASP A 57 -17.00 -7.78 3.68
N LYS A 58 -17.94 -7.36 2.84
CA LYS A 58 -17.69 -7.20 1.41
C LYS A 58 -16.64 -6.13 1.14
N GLU A 59 -16.75 -4.99 1.83
CA GLU A 59 -15.81 -3.88 1.70
C GLU A 59 -14.42 -4.27 2.22
N LYS A 60 -14.36 -4.99 3.35
CA LYS A 60 -13.11 -5.54 3.87
C LYS A 60 -12.45 -6.52 2.90
N HIS A 61 -13.25 -7.34 2.20
CA HIS A 61 -12.73 -8.28 1.19
C HIS A 61 -12.18 -7.54 -0.02
N ASP A 62 -12.89 -6.52 -0.48
CA ASP A 62 -12.45 -5.65 -1.56
C ASP A 62 -11.16 -4.90 -1.19
N PHE A 63 -11.05 -4.41 0.04
CA PHE A 63 -9.82 -3.85 0.57
C PHE A 63 -8.67 -4.86 0.53
N ILE A 64 -8.86 -6.08 1.04
CA ILE A 64 -7.81 -7.11 1.07
C ILE A 64 -7.28 -7.37 -0.34
N ARG A 65 -8.17 -7.45 -1.34
CA ARG A 65 -7.80 -7.61 -2.75
C ARG A 65 -6.96 -6.42 -3.24
N GLN A 66 -7.47 -5.20 -3.04
CA GLN A 66 -6.77 -3.98 -3.50
C GLN A 66 -5.42 -3.80 -2.82
N ALA A 67 -5.33 -4.04 -1.51
CA ALA A 67 -4.10 -3.97 -0.75
C ALA A 67 -3.09 -5.02 -1.22
N SER A 68 -3.55 -6.24 -1.55
CA SER A 68 -2.70 -7.29 -2.11
C SER A 68 -2.15 -6.93 -3.49
N GLU A 69 -2.97 -6.35 -4.37
CA GLU A 69 -2.53 -5.85 -5.67
C GLU A 69 -1.48 -4.74 -5.54
N LEU A 70 -1.72 -3.80 -4.61
CA LEU A 70 -0.82 -2.69 -4.36
C LEU A 70 0.53 -3.17 -3.79
N LEU A 71 0.50 -4.06 -2.80
CA LEU A 71 1.69 -4.72 -2.24
C LEU A 71 2.51 -5.42 -3.32
N LEU A 72 1.84 -6.06 -4.29
CA LEU A 72 2.52 -6.68 -5.42
C LEU A 72 3.22 -5.64 -6.30
N GLU A 73 2.55 -4.52 -6.62
CA GLU A 73 3.13 -3.44 -7.43
C GLU A 73 4.30 -2.75 -6.71
N LEU A 74 4.23 -2.61 -5.38
CA LEU A 74 5.33 -2.11 -4.55
C LEU A 74 6.54 -3.05 -4.61
N ARG A 75 6.34 -4.37 -4.50
CA ARG A 75 7.41 -5.39 -4.55
C ARG A 75 8.03 -5.56 -5.95
N GLN A 76 7.25 -5.41 -7.01
CA GLN A 76 7.74 -5.55 -8.39
C GLN A 76 8.60 -4.38 -8.88
N ARG A 77 8.63 -3.28 -8.14
CA ARG A 77 9.39 -2.08 -8.50
C ARG A 77 10.42 -1.76 -7.41
N PRO A 78 11.50 -2.56 -7.28
CA PRO A 78 12.60 -2.19 -6.42
C PRO A 78 13.20 -0.86 -6.89
N LEU A 79 13.44 0.04 -5.96
CA LEU A 79 14.18 1.28 -6.21
C LEU A 79 15.66 0.89 -6.36
N ALA A 80 16.06 0.53 -7.57
CA ALA A 80 17.43 0.19 -7.93
C ALA A 80 18.33 1.43 -8.04
#